data_AF-A0A961GIV3-F1
#
_entry.id   AF-A0A961GIV3-F1
#
_cell.length_a   1.000
_cell.length_b   1.000
_cell.length_c   1.000
_cell.angle_alpha   90.00
_cell.angle_beta   90.00
_cell.angle_gamma   90.00
#
_symmetry.space_group_name_H-M   'P 1'
#
loop_
_entity.id
_entity.type
_entity.pdbx_description
1 polymer ?
#
loop_
_entity_poly.entity_id
_entity_poly.type
_entity_poly.pdbx_seq_one_letter_code
_entity_poly.pdbx_strand_id
1 'polypeptide(L)'
;MRIAIAAAAAAATLLAAGCASPGTTTSSDCMSHYVHVADAPSRAALLQELREDVDPRVQDLRVIDDGSREGKVTVNLLSGKDRTLMSLDMWQRDDGTWTADRWSQCID
;
A
#
# COMPACT_ATOMS: atom_id res chain seq x y z
N MET A 1 -38.13 -43.42 15.00
CA MET A 1 -37.09 -44.38 15.43
C MET A 1 -35.88 -43.55 15.85
N ARG A 2 -35.55 -43.55 17.15
CA ARG A 2 -34.47 -42.76 17.77
C ARG A 2 -33.18 -43.57 17.68
N ILE A 3 -32.09 -42.97 17.23
CA ILE A 3 -30.75 -43.48 17.54
C ILE A 3 -29.90 -42.26 17.91
N ALA A 4 -29.69 -42.12 19.21
CA ALA A 4 -28.65 -41.30 19.79
C ALA A 4 -27.40 -42.17 19.92
N ILE A 5 -26.23 -41.67 19.52
CA ILE A 5 -24.95 -42.17 20.00
C ILE A 5 -24.12 -40.96 20.43
N ALA A 6 -23.66 -41.07 21.67
CA ALA A 6 -23.00 -40.05 22.44
C ALA A 6 -21.48 -40.00 22.19
N ALA A 7 -20.95 -38.79 22.36
CA ALA A 7 -19.68 -38.40 22.97
C ALA A 7 -18.37 -39.13 22.62
N ALA A 8 -17.39 -38.34 22.16
CA ALA A 8 -16.02 -38.42 22.65
C ALA A 8 -15.37 -37.02 22.61
N ALA A 9 -14.96 -36.53 23.77
CA ALA A 9 -14.21 -35.29 23.95
C ALA A 9 -12.74 -35.49 23.61
N ALA A 10 -12.11 -34.47 23.01
CA ALA A 10 -10.66 -34.28 23.07
C ALA A 10 -10.37 -32.78 23.11
N ALA A 11 -10.12 -32.28 24.31
CA ALA A 11 -9.56 -30.96 24.54
C ALA A 11 -8.10 -30.95 24.08
N ALA A 12 -7.74 -29.99 23.22
CA ALA A 12 -6.36 -29.66 22.91
C ALA A 12 -6.15 -28.18 23.22
N THR A 13 -5.74 -27.90 24.45
CA THR A 13 -5.15 -26.64 24.88
C THR A 13 -3.86 -26.39 24.11
N LEU A 14 -3.89 -25.52 23.11
CA LEU A 14 -2.69 -24.98 22.49
C LEU A 14 -2.19 -23.82 23.34
N LEU A 15 -1.03 -24.07 23.95
CA LEU A 15 -0.25 -23.16 24.79
C LEU A 15 0.03 -21.86 24.03
N ALA A 16 -0.57 -20.77 24.49
CA ALA A 16 -0.17 -19.42 24.13
C ALA A 16 1.22 -19.15 24.72
N ALA A 17 2.27 -19.45 23.94
CA ALA A 17 3.59 -18.88 24.16
C ALA A 17 3.52 -17.40 23.76
N GLY A 18 2.99 -16.58 24.68
CA GLY A 18 3.09 -15.14 24.61
C GLY A 18 4.56 -14.76 24.68
N CYS A 19 5.15 -14.46 23.53
CA CYS A 19 6.40 -13.72 23.48
C CYS A 19 6.09 -12.34 24.05
N ALA A 20 6.41 -12.14 25.33
CA ALA A 20 6.43 -10.83 25.94
C ALA A 20 7.58 -10.03 25.29
N SER A 21 7.26 -9.31 24.21
CA SER A 21 8.13 -8.25 23.71
C SER A 21 7.99 -7.04 24.65
N PRO A 22 9.08 -6.57 25.27
CA PRO A 22 9.06 -5.36 26.05
C PRO A 22 9.03 -4.16 25.10
N GLY A 23 8.11 -3.22 25.31
CA GLY A 23 8.09 -1.98 24.54
C GLY A 23 6.78 -1.23 24.61
N THR A 24 6.49 -0.62 25.76
CA THR A 24 5.65 0.59 25.79
C THR A 24 6.27 1.62 24.84
N THR A 25 5.62 1.83 23.70
CA THR A 25 5.64 3.14 23.04
C THR A 25 4.19 3.54 22.88
N THR A 26 3.89 4.67 23.53
CA THR A 26 2.77 5.59 23.33
C THR A 26 1.96 5.29 22.07
N SER A 27 0.64 5.20 22.21
CA SER A 27 -0.31 5.28 21.08
C SER A 27 0.23 6.29 20.09
N SER A 28 0.78 5.81 18.97
CA SER A 28 1.08 6.68 17.85
C SER A 28 -0.29 7.12 17.37
N ASP A 29 -0.53 8.41 17.34
CA ASP A 29 -1.70 8.97 16.65
C ASP A 29 -1.61 8.49 15.21
N CYS A 30 -2.30 7.39 14.92
CA CYS A 30 -2.29 6.79 13.60
C CYS A 30 -3.01 7.80 12.69
N MET A 31 -2.23 8.51 11.88
CA MET A 31 -2.73 9.53 10.97
C MET A 31 -2.48 9.07 9.54
N SER A 32 -3.52 9.20 8.71
CA SER A 32 -3.35 8.98 7.27
C SER A 32 -2.42 10.05 6.70
N HIS A 33 -1.49 9.66 5.84
CA HIS A 33 -0.48 10.55 5.28
C HIS A 33 0.01 10.06 3.92
N TYR A 34 0.62 10.96 3.17
CA TYR A 34 1.36 10.61 1.96
C TYR A 34 2.76 10.11 2.34
N VAL A 35 3.15 9.00 1.73
CA VAL A 35 4.49 8.42 1.82
C VAL A 35 5.19 8.67 0.50
N HIS A 36 6.32 9.37 0.57
CA HIS A 36 7.10 9.73 -0.60
C HIS A 36 7.63 8.51 -1.35
N VAL A 37 7.59 8.54 -2.68
CA VAL A 37 8.09 7.46 -3.55
C VAL A 37 9.19 7.93 -4.48
N ALA A 38 8.99 9.02 -5.22
CA ALA A 38 9.97 9.50 -6.20
C ALA A 38 9.79 10.98 -6.55
N ASP A 39 10.88 11.61 -7.02
CA ASP A 39 10.94 13.00 -7.46
C ASP A 39 11.69 13.10 -8.79
N ALA A 40 11.17 13.86 -9.75
CA ALA A 40 11.84 14.07 -11.03
C ALA A 40 11.60 15.48 -11.59
N PRO A 41 12.50 15.99 -12.46
CA PRO A 41 12.38 17.34 -13.02
C PRO A 41 11.21 17.51 -14.03
N SER A 42 10.56 16.42 -14.44
CA SER A 42 9.40 16.47 -15.34
C SER A 42 8.50 15.26 -15.14
N ARG A 43 7.23 15.37 -15.57
CA ARG A 43 6.28 14.24 -15.55
C ARG A 43 6.82 13.02 -16.30
N ALA A 44 7.45 13.22 -17.45
CA ALA A 44 7.98 12.12 -18.26
C ALA A 44 9.13 11.40 -17.55
N ALA A 45 10.04 12.16 -16.93
CA ALA A 45 11.12 11.59 -16.13
C ALA A 45 10.58 10.82 -14.92
N LEU A 46 9.55 11.35 -14.24
CA LEU A 46 8.93 10.66 -13.11
C LEU A 46 8.30 9.34 -13.55
N LEU A 47 7.58 9.31 -14.67
CA LEU A 47 6.99 8.07 -15.20
C LEU A 47 8.05 7.02 -15.56
N GLN A 48 9.22 7.46 -16.03
CA GLN A 48 10.34 6.55 -16.30
C GLN A 48 10.91 5.98 -14.99
N GLU A 49 11.19 6.81 -14.00
CA GLU A 49 11.70 6.40 -12.69
C GLU A 49 10.74 5.42 -11.98
N LEU A 50 9.44 5.71 -12.02
CA LEU A 50 8.41 4.81 -11.48
C LEU A 50 8.39 3.43 -12.16
N ARG A 51 8.82 3.34 -13.43
CA ARG A 51 8.90 2.09 -14.18
C ARG A 51 10.16 1.30 -13.88
N GLU A 52 11.27 1.98 -13.69
CA GLU A 52 12.61 1.38 -13.68
C GLU A 52 13.13 1.14 -12.25
N ASP A 53 12.85 2.04 -11.31
CA ASP A 53 13.60 2.12 -10.05
C ASP A 53 12.78 1.85 -8.79
N VAL A 54 11.44 2.01 -8.84
CA VAL A 54 10.59 1.92 -7.64
C VAL A 54 10.38 0.49 -7.14
N ASP A 55 10.11 -0.47 -8.03
CA ASP A 55 9.96 -1.89 -7.68
C ASP A 55 10.26 -2.75 -8.93
N PRO A 56 11.17 -3.73 -8.86
CA PRO A 56 11.56 -4.54 -10.02
C PRO A 56 10.43 -5.40 -10.60
N ARG A 57 9.28 -5.49 -9.91
CA ARG A 57 8.09 -6.20 -10.40
C ARG A 57 7.21 -5.32 -11.29
N VAL A 58 7.45 -4.02 -11.34
CA VAL A 58 6.72 -3.10 -12.22
C VAL A 58 7.04 -3.46 -13.67
N GLN A 59 5.99 -3.67 -14.45
CA GLN A 59 6.09 -3.97 -15.88
C GLN A 59 5.38 -2.92 -16.73
N ASP A 60 4.34 -2.31 -16.16
CA ASP A 60 3.54 -1.28 -16.83
C ASP A 60 2.97 -0.26 -15.84
N LEU A 61 2.51 0.88 -16.38
CA LEU A 61 1.84 1.94 -15.63
C LEU A 61 0.50 2.26 -16.29
N ARG A 62 -0.54 2.45 -15.48
CA ARG A 62 -1.85 2.87 -15.95
C ARG A 62 -2.28 4.15 -15.27
N VAL A 63 -2.51 5.21 -16.05
CA VAL A 63 -3.16 6.43 -15.57
C VAL A 63 -4.64 6.14 -15.29
N ILE A 64 -5.08 6.43 -14.07
CA ILE A 64 -6.47 6.22 -13.60
C ILE A 64 -7.23 7.56 -13.59
N ASP A 65 -6.53 8.64 -13.22
CA ASP A 65 -7.00 10.01 -13.31
C ASP A 65 -5.87 10.86 -13.91
N ASP A 66 -6.20 11.69 -14.90
CA ASP A 66 -5.24 12.55 -15.60
C ASP A 66 -5.05 13.91 -14.93
N GLY A 67 -5.74 14.17 -13.82
CA GLY A 67 -5.61 15.39 -13.02
C GLY A 67 -6.28 16.60 -13.63
N SER A 68 -7.21 16.43 -14.58
CA SER A 68 -7.95 17.51 -15.23
C SER A 68 -8.72 18.43 -14.28
N ARG A 69 -9.01 17.99 -13.04
CA ARG A 69 -9.76 18.79 -12.03
C ARG A 69 -8.90 19.37 -10.91
N GLU A 70 -7.87 18.64 -10.47
CA GLU A 70 -7.14 18.96 -9.24
C GLU A 70 -5.63 19.10 -9.46
N GLY A 71 -5.13 18.99 -10.71
CA GLY A 71 -3.70 19.04 -11.02
C GLY A 71 -2.90 17.83 -10.51
N LYS A 72 -3.60 16.82 -9.99
CA LYS A 72 -3.04 15.58 -9.45
C LYS A 72 -3.38 14.41 -10.35
N VAL A 73 -2.36 13.71 -10.85
CA VAL A 73 -2.50 12.54 -11.71
C VAL A 73 -2.42 11.29 -10.84
N THR A 74 -3.43 10.42 -10.89
CA THR A 74 -3.35 9.12 -10.18
C THR A 74 -2.91 8.03 -11.16
N VAL A 75 -1.87 7.28 -10.79
CA VAL A 75 -1.33 6.18 -11.59
C VAL A 75 -1.26 4.88 -10.78
N ASN A 76 -1.55 3.77 -11.45
CA ASN A 76 -1.28 2.43 -10.91
C ASN A 76 0.02 1.90 -11.49
N LEU A 77 0.91 1.44 -10.62
CA LEU A 77 2.02 0.57 -11.00
C LEU A 77 1.51 -0.86 -11.10
N LEU A 78 1.74 -1.51 -12.23
CA LEU A 78 1.22 -2.84 -12.51
C LEU A 78 2.36 -3.86 -12.59
N SER A 79 2.16 -5.02 -11.98
CA SER A 79 2.95 -6.21 -12.28
C SER A 79 2.38 -6.95 -13.49
N GLY A 80 3.11 -7.95 -13.98
CA GLY A 80 2.59 -8.87 -14.99
C GLY A 80 1.19 -9.41 -14.64
N LYS A 81 0.37 -9.64 -15.67
CA LYS A 81 -1.07 -9.96 -15.57
C LYS A 81 -1.95 -8.83 -15.03
N ASP A 82 -1.59 -7.57 -15.27
CA ASP A 82 -2.36 -6.36 -14.95
C ASP A 82 -2.74 -6.20 -13.47
N ARG A 83 -2.00 -6.86 -12.56
CA ARG A 83 -2.23 -6.74 -11.13
C ARG A 83 -1.61 -5.42 -10.63
N THR A 84 -2.42 -4.59 -9.99
CA THR A 84 -1.93 -3.38 -9.29
C THR A 84 -1.00 -3.76 -8.15
N LEU A 85 0.22 -3.24 -8.19
CA LEU A 85 1.20 -3.27 -7.11
C LEU A 85 1.00 -2.09 -6.15
N MET A 86 0.81 -0.90 -6.72
CA MET A 86 0.72 0.35 -5.98
C MET A 86 -0.12 1.37 -6.75
N SER A 87 -0.85 2.21 -6.02
CA SER A 87 -1.49 3.42 -6.56
C SER A 87 -0.72 4.62 -6.03
N LEU A 88 -0.39 5.55 -6.92
CA LEU A 88 0.39 6.76 -6.63
C LEU A 88 -0.38 7.97 -7.10
N ASP A 89 -0.28 9.03 -6.32
CA ASP A 89 -0.67 10.36 -6.73
C ASP A 89 0.57 11.13 -7.14
N MET A 90 0.51 11.77 -8.31
CA MET A 90 1.58 12.58 -8.86
C MET A 90 1.14 14.02 -9.05
N TRP A 91 1.98 14.97 -8.69
CA TRP A 91 1.72 16.39 -8.92
C TRP A 91 3.02 17.17 -9.11
N GLN A 92 2.90 18.38 -9.66
CA GLN A 92 3.99 19.32 -9.73
C GLN A 92 4.00 20.20 -8.48
N ARG A 93 5.16 20.30 -7.82
CA ARG A 93 5.43 21.23 -6.73
C ARG A 93 5.62 22.66 -7.26
N ASP A 94 5.54 23.64 -6.37
CA ASP A 94 5.73 25.06 -6.72
C ASP A 94 7.10 25.37 -7.33
N ASP A 95 8.11 24.56 -7.02
CA ASP A 95 9.47 24.66 -7.57
C ASP A 95 9.61 24.02 -8.97
N GLY A 96 8.53 23.46 -9.52
CA GLY A 96 8.49 22.80 -10.82
C GLY A 96 8.82 21.31 -10.78
N THR A 97 9.25 20.76 -9.66
CA THR A 97 9.56 19.34 -9.49
C THR A 97 8.29 18.52 -9.53
N TRP A 98 8.30 17.41 -10.27
CA TRP A 98 7.23 16.42 -10.24
C TRP A 98 7.51 15.42 -9.13
N THR A 99 6.52 15.14 -8.30
CA THR A 99 6.62 14.20 -7.18
C THR A 99 5.55 13.12 -7.31
N ALA A 100 5.85 11.92 -6.81
CA ALA A 100 4.92 10.81 -6.69
C ALA A 100 4.89 10.31 -5.25
N ASP A 101 3.70 10.27 -4.66
CA ASP A 101 3.50 9.78 -3.30
C ASP A 101 2.39 8.72 -3.25
N ARG A 102 2.52 7.80 -2.29
CA ARG A 102 1.49 6.80 -1.98
C ARG A 102 0.66 7.28 -0.79
N TRP A 103 -0.67 7.29 -0.94
CA TRP A 103 -1.55 7.47 0.22
C TRP A 103 -1.50 6.26 1.15
N SER A 104 -1.11 6.49 2.41
CA SER A 104 -1.17 5.51 3.48
C SER A 104 -2.35 5.83 4.37
N GLN A 105 -3.41 5.02 4.30
CA GLN A 105 -4.58 5.16 5.16
C GLN A 105 -4.28 4.57 6.54
N CYS A 106 -4.51 5.37 7.58
CA CYS A 106 -4.69 4.84 8.92
C CYS A 106 -6.06 4.16 9.01
N ILE A 107 -6.10 2.95 9.57
CA ILE A 107 -7.31 2.19 9.82
C ILE A 107 -7.31 1.85 11.32
N ASP A 108 -8.39 2.22 12.01
CA ASP A 108 -8.64 1.89 13.41
C ASP A 108 -9.21 0.47 13.58
#